data_AF-A0A529HYT7-F1
#
_entry.id   AF-A0A529HYT7-F1
#
_cell.length_a   1.000
_cell.length_b   1.000
_cell.length_c   1.000
_cell.angle_alpha   90.00
_cell.angle_beta   90.00
_cell.angle_gamma   90.00
#
_symmetry.space_group_name_H-M   'P 1'
#
loop_
_entity.id
_entity.type
_entity.pdbx_description
1 polymer ?
#
loop_
_entity_poly.entity_id
_entity_poly.type
_entity_poly.pdbx_seq_one_letter_code
_entity_poly.pdbx_strand_id
1 'polypeptide(L)' 'NKRVLKNQVVKSTAISDAGITKQTLYEVEKSQFTRSTYERAMESLNAVNSEITALVHKAWGRK' A
#
# COMPACT_ATOMS: atom_id res chain seq x y z
N ASN A 1 21.17 7.00 12.56
CA ASN A 1 20.18 5.91 12.73
C ASN A 1 18.76 6.38 12.39
N LYS A 2 18.40 6.50 11.10
CA LYS A 2 16.99 6.55 10.71
C LYS A 2 16.62 5.17 10.14
N ARG A 3 15.93 4.36 10.94
CA ARG A 3 15.37 3.05 10.54
C ARG A 3 13.90 3.20 10.11
N VAL A 4 13.60 4.27 9.38
CA VAL A 4 12.23 4.64 9.00
C VAL A 4 12.13 4.63 7.48
N LEU A 5 11.04 4.06 6.95
CA LEU A 5 10.72 4.08 5.53
C LEU A 5 10.45 5.51 5.07
N LYS A 6 10.76 5.80 3.80
CA LYS A 6 10.55 7.11 3.18
C LYS A 6 9.08 7.32 2.83
N ASN A 7 8.40 6.28 2.36
CA ASN A 7 7.01 6.34 1.96
C ASN A 7 6.08 6.03 3.14
N GLN A 8 4.90 6.65 3.14
CA GLN A 8 3.88 6.47 4.17
C GLN A 8 2.59 5.89 3.57
N VAL A 9 1.93 5.01 4.32
CA VAL A 9 0.56 4.57 4.00
C VAL A 9 -0.41 5.64 4.48
N VAL A 10 -1.35 6.05 3.63
CA VAL A 10 -2.34 7.06 4.00
C VAL A 10 -3.49 6.45 4.79
N LYS A 11 -4.10 7.20 5.71
CA LYS A 11 -5.38 6.83 6.29
C LYS A 11 -6.48 7.05 5.23
N SER A 12 -7.14 5.99 4.79
CA SER A 12 -8.17 6.03 3.75
C SER A 12 -9.34 5.15 4.11
N THR A 13 -10.56 5.59 3.79
CA THR A 13 -11.77 4.77 3.96
C THR A 13 -11.68 3.48 3.15
N ALA A 14 -11.10 3.52 1.95
CA ALA A 14 -10.91 2.31 1.14
C ALA A 14 -10.01 1.25 1.81
N ILE A 15 -9.02 1.67 2.60
CA ILE A 15 -8.16 0.75 3.36
C ILE A 15 -8.92 0.17 4.56
N SER A 16 -9.71 1.00 5.25
CA SER A 16 -10.55 0.56 6.36
C SER A 16 -11.62 -0.42 5.91
N ASP A 17 -12.33 -0.13 4.81
CA ASP A 17 -13.42 -0.96 4.30
C ASP A 17 -12.92 -2.32 3.78
N ALA A 18 -11.81 -2.34 3.05
CA ALA A 18 -11.16 -3.59 2.63
C ALA A 18 -10.80 -4.47 3.85
N GLY A 19 -10.30 -3.87 4.92
CA GLY A 19 -10.02 -4.58 6.17
C GLY A 19 -11.27 -5.18 6.83
N ILE A 20 -12.41 -4.48 6.77
CA ILE A 20 -13.70 -4.98 7.30
C ILE A 20 -14.18 -6.19 6.50
N THR A 21 -14.02 -6.18 5.18
CA THR A 21 -14.42 -7.31 4.32
C THR A 21 -13.40 -8.45 4.28
N LYS A 22 -12.31 -8.34 5.05
CA LYS A 22 -11.19 -9.30 5.07
C LYS A 22 -10.54 -9.48 3.70
N GLN A 23 -10.47 -8.40 2.94
CA GLN A 23 -9.83 -8.33 1.64
C GLN A 23 -8.68 -7.32 1.68
N THR A 24 -7.71 -7.51 0.80
CA THR A 24 -6.71 -6.49 0.51
C THR A 24 -7.26 -5.46 -0.47
N LEU A 25 -6.66 -4.27 -0.53
CA LEU A 25 -7.03 -3.26 -1.54
C LEU A 25 -6.81 -3.75 -2.98
N TYR A 26 -6.03 -4.82 -3.16
CA TYR A 26 -5.81 -5.48 -4.45
C TYR A 26 -6.97 -6.38 -4.87
N GLU A 27 -7.85 -6.77 -3.95
CA GLU A 27 -8.96 -7.69 -4.18
C GLU A 27 -10.33 -6.98 -4.24
N VAL A 28 -10.43 -5.75 -3.75
CA VAL A 28 -11.68 -4.98 -3.79
C VAL A 28 -11.95 -4.39 -5.17
N GLU A 29 -13.22 -4.32 -5.56
CA GLU A 29 -13.62 -3.69 -6.82
C GLU A 29 -13.52 -2.16 -6.75
N LYS A 30 -12.90 -1.54 -7.77
CA LYS A 30 -12.71 -0.08 -7.82
C LYS A 30 -14.02 0.71 -7.78
N SER A 31 -15.09 0.13 -8.34
CA SER A 31 -16.45 0.70 -8.40
C SER A 31 -17.07 0.92 -7.01
N GLN A 32 -16.58 0.24 -5.97
CA GLN A 32 -17.07 0.39 -4.60
C GLN A 32 -16.64 1.71 -3.95
N PHE A 33 -15.71 2.45 -4.57
CA PHE A 33 -15.15 3.68 -4.03
C PHE A 33 -15.22 4.82 -5.04
N THR A 34 -15.10 6.06 -4.55
CA THR A 34 -14.77 7.17 -5.45
C THR A 34 -13.38 6.95 -6.03
N ARG A 35 -13.21 7.25 -7.33
CA ARG A 35 -11.93 7.08 -8.05
C ARG A 35 -10.75 7.67 -7.29
N SER A 36 -10.89 8.90 -6.80
CA SER A 36 -9.84 9.61 -6.07
C SER A 36 -9.49 8.98 -4.73
N THR A 37 -10.42 8.29 -4.06
CA THR A 37 -10.15 7.59 -2.79
C THR A 37 -9.39 6.29 -3.04
N TYR A 38 -9.82 5.52 -4.05
CA TYR A 38 -9.16 4.28 -4.44
C TYR A 38 -7.73 4.54 -4.93
N GLU A 39 -7.56 5.49 -5.87
CA GLU A 39 -6.25 5.78 -6.48
C GLU A 39 -5.23 6.24 -5.43
N ARG A 40 -5.60 7.15 -4.51
CA ARG A 40 -4.70 7.61 -3.44
C ARG A 40 -4.31 6.48 -2.49
N ALA A 41 -5.25 5.61 -2.12
CA ALA A 41 -4.97 4.47 -1.26
C ALA A 41 -3.98 3.51 -1.95
N MET A 42 -4.25 3.18 -3.21
CA MET A 42 -3.45 2.26 -4.02
C MET A 42 -2.03 2.79 -4.26
N GLU A 43 -1.90 4.07 -4.60
CA GLU A 43 -0.60 4.73 -4.78
C GLU A 43 0.25 4.64 -3.51
N SER A 44 -0.33 4.96 -2.34
CA SER A 44 0.40 4.90 -1.08
C SER A 44 0.88 3.48 -0.72
N LEU A 45 0.03 2.47 -0.95
CA LEU A 45 0.38 1.07 -0.70
C LEU A 45 1.48 0.61 -1.65
N ASN A 46 1.38 0.95 -2.94
CA ASN A 46 2.39 0.57 -3.93
C ASN A 46 3.74 1.24 -3.64
N ALA A 47 3.77 2.49 -3.21
CA ALA A 47 5.00 3.19 -2.84
C ALA A 47 5.71 2.52 -1.66
N VAL A 48 4.96 2.21 -0.59
CA VAL A 48 5.50 1.52 0.59
C VAL A 48 5.93 0.09 0.28
N ASN A 49 5.09 -0.66 -0.44
CA ASN A 49 5.39 -2.04 -0.82
C ASN A 49 6.65 -2.11 -1.70
N SER A 50 6.80 -1.20 -2.66
CA SER A 50 8.01 -1.12 -3.49
C SER A 50 9.26 -0.87 -2.66
N GLU A 51 9.18 0.02 -1.67
CA GLU A 51 10.30 0.29 -0.76
C GLU A 51 10.66 -0.94 0.09
N ILE A 52 9.66 -1.64 0.63
CA ILE A 52 9.85 -2.89 1.38
C ILE A 52 10.49 -3.95 0.48
N THR A 53 9.95 -4.16 -0.72
CA THR A 53 10.46 -5.13 -1.69
C THR A 53 11.92 -4.83 -2.06
N ALA A 54 12.26 -3.56 -2.28
CA ALA A 54 13.65 -3.15 -2.55
C ALA A 54 14.59 -3.44 -1.36
N LEU A 55 14.14 -3.21 -0.12
CA LEU A 55 14.91 -3.55 1.08
C LEU A 55 15.11 -5.05 1.23
N VAL A 56 14.07 -5.85 0.95
CA VAL A 56 14.14 -7.32 0.97
C VAL A 56 15.11 -7.84 -0.09
N HIS A 57 15.02 -7.36 -1.34
CA HIS A 57 15.96 -7.72 -2.40
C HIS A 57 17.40 -7.40 -2.01
N LYS A 58 17.64 -6.18 -1.48
CA LYS A 58 18.94 -5.76 -0.98
C LYS A 58 19.47 -6.69 0.12
N ALA A 59 18.62 -7.10 1.07
CA ALA A 59 19.00 -8.00 2.15
C ALA A 59 19.37 -9.40 1.64
N TRP A 60 18.74 -9.85 0.56
CA TRP A 60 19.03 -11.12 -0.10
C TRP A 60 20.17 -11.05 -1.13
N GLY A 61 20.81 -9.89 -1.32
CA GLY A 61 21.87 -9.72 -2.31
C GLY A 61 21.39 -9.75 -3.76
N ARG A 62 20.08 -9.60 -4.00
CA ARG A 62 19.48 -9.46 -5.33
C ARG A 62 19.44 -7.97 -5.68
N LYS A 63 19.96 -7.59 -6.84
CA LYS A 63 19.86 -6.24 -7.39
C LYS A 63 18.64 -6.13 -8.30
#